data_AF-R0D485-F1
#
_entry.id   AF-R0D485-F1
#
_cell.length_a   1.000
_cell.length_b   1.000
_cell.length_c   1.000
_cell.angle_alpha   90.00
_cell.angle_beta   90.00
_cell.angle_gamma   90.00
#
_symmetry.space_group_name_H-M   'P 1'
#
loop_
_entity.id
_entity.type
_entity.pdbx_description
1 polymer ?
#
loop_
_entity_poly.entity_id
_entity_poly.type
_entity_poly.pdbx_seq_one_letter_code
_entity_poly.pdbx_strand_id
1 'polypeptide(L)'
;MSSSLETRLAACERANSRLRRIVLAQFLVWPVGALVLAGVALADRSPAPVASIKAREIAIVDGKGVVRARLSGDLPDGVMANGHVAKRGSKAAGLILYDEQGIERGGYVTQDTGSNVMLTLDSKYRQAALFVAGPDQEQASALRLWSTASGIELRSDDMGSRMSVNDRSGVILQQPVISTISAEACGEYRALAVQYPKERICQSRFTEAACTACLTH
;
A
#
# COMPACT_ATOMS: atom_id res chain seq x y z
N MET A 1 -31.69 -38.98 84.86
CA MET A 1 -30.34 -38.93 84.26
C MET A 1 -30.33 -39.21 82.76
N SER A 2 -31.23 -40.05 82.21
CA SER A 2 -31.25 -40.35 80.76
C SER A 2 -31.72 -39.19 79.86
N SER A 3 -32.68 -38.37 80.30
CA SER A 3 -33.24 -37.27 79.46
C SER A 3 -32.23 -36.18 79.09
N SER A 4 -31.24 -35.91 79.96
CA SER A 4 -30.16 -34.95 79.73
C SER A 4 -29.13 -35.46 78.72
N LEU A 5 -28.92 -36.79 78.66
CA LEU A 5 -28.02 -37.41 77.70
C LEU A 5 -28.62 -37.41 76.28
N GLU A 6 -29.92 -37.70 76.16
CA GLU A 6 -30.64 -37.69 74.87
C GLU A 6 -30.69 -36.29 74.25
N THR A 7 -30.92 -35.25 75.05
CA THR A 7 -30.91 -33.86 74.54
C THR A 7 -29.53 -33.42 74.06
N ARG A 8 -28.47 -33.81 74.77
CA ARG A 8 -27.08 -33.53 74.37
C ARG A 8 -26.68 -34.29 73.10
N LEU A 9 -27.15 -35.53 72.94
CA LEU A 9 -26.92 -36.34 71.74
C LEU A 9 -27.61 -35.71 70.51
N ALA A 10 -28.89 -35.34 70.63
CA ALA A 10 -29.64 -34.70 69.55
C ALA A 10 -29.10 -33.30 69.17
N ALA A 11 -28.50 -32.57 70.12
CA ALA A 11 -27.79 -31.32 69.84
C ALA A 11 -26.49 -31.58 69.07
N CYS A 12 -25.74 -32.62 69.44
CA CYS A 12 -24.51 -33.02 68.78
C CYS A 12 -24.77 -33.48 67.33
N GLU A 13 -25.78 -34.32 67.09
CA GLU A 13 -26.15 -34.79 65.75
C GLU A 13 -26.57 -33.64 64.82
N ARG A 14 -27.34 -32.67 65.34
CA ARG A 14 -27.69 -31.47 64.58
C ARG A 14 -26.47 -30.63 64.21
N ALA A 15 -25.56 -30.39 65.16
CA ALA A 15 -24.31 -29.69 64.89
C ALA A 15 -23.44 -30.42 63.86
N ASN A 16 -23.34 -31.75 63.96
CA ASN A 16 -22.56 -32.58 63.06
C ASN A 16 -23.15 -32.60 61.64
N SER A 17 -24.48 -32.68 61.52
CA SER A 17 -25.17 -32.59 60.24
C SER A 17 -24.99 -31.21 59.57
N ARG A 18 -24.97 -30.13 60.36
CA ARG A 18 -24.73 -28.77 59.88
C ARG A 18 -23.30 -28.59 59.39
N LEU A 19 -22.31 -29.05 60.16
CA LEU A 19 -20.89 -29.02 59.76
C LEU A 19 -20.66 -29.82 58.48
N ARG A 20 -21.23 -31.02 58.36
CA ARG A 20 -21.12 -31.85 57.15
C ARG A 20 -21.68 -31.14 55.91
N ARG A 21 -22.81 -30.42 56.02
CA ARG A 21 -23.36 -29.62 54.91
C ARG A 21 -22.46 -28.44 54.53
N ILE A 22 -21.88 -27.75 55.51
CA ILE A 22 -20.98 -26.61 55.27
C ILE A 22 -19.69 -27.09 54.59
N VAL A 23 -19.11 -28.19 55.05
CA VAL A 23 -17.90 -28.78 54.46
C VAL A 23 -18.16 -29.22 53.02
N LEU A 24 -19.29 -29.89 52.75
CA LEU A 24 -19.68 -30.28 51.39
C LEU A 24 -19.91 -29.07 50.48
N ALA A 25 -20.52 -28.00 51.00
CA ALA A 25 -20.72 -26.77 50.24
C ALA A 25 -19.38 -26.08 49.91
N GLN A 26 -18.42 -26.06 50.85
CA GLN A 26 -17.07 -25.54 50.59
C GLN A 26 -16.34 -26.35 49.51
N PHE A 27 -16.46 -27.67 49.51
CA PHE A 27 -15.87 -28.53 48.48
C PHE A 27 -16.42 -28.27 47.07
N LEU A 28 -17.62 -27.70 46.93
CA LEU A 28 -18.20 -27.29 45.64
C LEU A 28 -17.82 -25.87 45.25
N VAL A 29 -17.76 -24.94 46.20
CA VAL A 29 -17.49 -23.52 45.92
C VAL A 29 -16.04 -23.27 45.49
N TRP A 30 -15.07 -23.92 46.14
CA TRP A 30 -13.65 -23.73 45.83
C TRP A 30 -13.26 -24.14 44.39
N PRO A 31 -13.61 -25.33 43.88
CA PRO A 31 -13.24 -25.72 42.52
C PRO A 31 -13.96 -24.88 41.46
N VAL A 32 -15.22 -24.50 41.68
CA VAL A 32 -15.96 -23.61 40.76
C VAL A 32 -15.33 -22.22 40.72
N GLY A 33 -14.99 -21.66 41.88
CA GLY A 33 -14.27 -20.38 41.96
C GLY A 33 -12.92 -20.42 41.26
N ALA A 34 -12.16 -21.52 41.43
CA ALA A 34 -10.88 -21.72 40.76
C ALA A 34 -11.04 -21.86 39.22
N LEU A 35 -12.07 -22.56 38.75
CA LEU A 35 -12.39 -22.71 37.33
C LEU A 35 -12.79 -21.37 36.69
N VAL A 36 -13.61 -20.57 37.38
CA VAL A 36 -14.01 -19.24 36.90
C VAL A 36 -12.79 -18.31 36.82
N LEU A 37 -11.94 -18.28 37.85
CA LEU A 37 -10.71 -17.49 37.84
C LEU A 37 -9.74 -17.92 36.73
N ALA A 38 -9.58 -19.22 36.51
CA ALA A 38 -8.75 -19.76 35.42
C ALA A 38 -9.31 -19.40 34.04
N GLY A 39 -10.64 -19.45 33.86
CA GLY A 39 -11.31 -19.07 32.61
C GLY A 39 -11.11 -17.60 32.27
N VAL A 40 -11.21 -16.71 33.26
CA VAL A 40 -10.96 -15.26 33.08
C VAL A 40 -9.49 -14.98 32.75
N ALA A 41 -8.54 -15.68 33.40
CA ALA A 41 -7.11 -15.53 33.13
C ALA A 41 -6.69 -16.01 31.73
N LEU A 42 -7.45 -16.92 31.13
CA LEU A 42 -7.20 -17.42 29.77
C LEU A 42 -7.85 -16.57 28.69
N ALA A 43 -8.94 -15.84 29.01
CA ALA A 43 -9.67 -15.02 28.05
C ALA A 43 -8.90 -13.77 27.60
N ASP A 44 -7.93 -13.30 28.39
CA ASP A 44 -7.22 -12.02 28.13
C ASP A 44 -5.83 -12.19 27.48
N ARG A 45 -5.51 -13.38 26.96
CA ARG A 45 -4.29 -13.58 26.18
C ARG A 45 -4.49 -13.19 24.72
N SER A 46 -4.68 -11.91 24.48
CA SER A 46 -4.39 -11.37 23.15
C SER A 46 -2.90 -11.60 22.89
N PRO A 47 -2.50 -12.30 21.81
CA PRO A 47 -1.09 -12.43 21.47
C PRO A 47 -0.51 -11.02 21.34
N ALA A 48 0.67 -10.81 21.91
CA ALA A 48 1.36 -9.54 21.82
C ALA A 48 1.46 -9.12 20.33
N PRO A 49 1.27 -7.83 20.02
CA PRO A 49 1.33 -7.37 18.64
C PRO A 49 2.69 -7.69 18.02
N VAL A 50 2.69 -8.22 16.80
CA VAL A 50 3.92 -8.46 16.05
C VAL A 50 4.53 -7.11 15.72
N ALA A 51 5.70 -6.82 16.30
CA ALA A 51 6.35 -5.51 16.14
C ALA A 51 6.87 -5.26 14.71
N SER A 52 7.30 -6.30 13.98
CA SER A 52 7.75 -6.17 12.60
C SER A 52 7.57 -7.46 11.82
N ILE A 53 7.26 -7.33 10.53
CA ILE A 53 7.19 -8.45 9.59
C ILE A 53 8.28 -8.22 8.54
N LYS A 54 9.21 -9.16 8.41
CA LYS A 54 10.19 -9.20 7.32
C LYS A 54 9.77 -10.27 6.33
N ALA A 55 9.44 -9.86 5.11
CA ALA A 55 9.02 -10.74 4.05
C ALA A 55 9.62 -10.28 2.72
N ARG A 56 9.79 -11.22 1.78
CA ARG A 56 10.09 -10.88 0.39
C ARG A 56 8.83 -10.42 -0.34
N GLU A 57 7.70 -11.05 -0.02
CA GLU A 57 6.39 -10.76 -0.58
C GLU A 57 5.31 -10.96 0.49
N ILE A 58 4.31 -10.09 0.49
CA ILE A 58 3.02 -10.26 1.17
C ILE A 58 1.93 -10.12 0.10
N ALA A 59 1.16 -11.18 -0.12
CA ALA A 59 0.06 -11.21 -1.06
C ALA A 59 -1.27 -11.30 -0.32
N ILE A 60 -2.20 -10.40 -0.64
CA ILE A 60 -3.57 -10.43 -0.16
C ILE A 60 -4.42 -11.14 -1.21
N VAL A 61 -5.07 -12.23 -0.82
CA VAL A 61 -5.84 -13.10 -1.73
C VAL A 61 -7.31 -13.06 -1.31
N ASP A 62 -8.22 -12.90 -2.27
CA ASP A 62 -9.66 -12.93 -2.01
C ASP A 62 -10.21 -14.36 -1.87
N GLY A 63 -11.51 -14.48 -1.56
CA GLY A 63 -12.17 -15.77 -1.39
C GLY A 63 -12.21 -16.66 -2.65
N LYS A 64 -11.83 -16.14 -3.83
CA LYS A 64 -11.73 -16.89 -5.08
C LYS A 64 -10.29 -17.30 -5.42
N GLY A 65 -9.33 -16.98 -4.56
CA GLY A 65 -7.92 -17.25 -4.81
C GLY A 65 -7.23 -16.19 -5.68
N VAL A 66 -7.88 -15.04 -5.94
CA VAL A 66 -7.30 -13.97 -6.76
C VAL A 66 -6.50 -13.01 -5.87
N VAL A 67 -5.26 -12.71 -6.27
CA VAL A 67 -4.45 -11.69 -5.60
C VAL A 67 -5.09 -10.31 -5.81
N ARG A 68 -5.31 -9.57 -4.73
CA ARG A 68 -5.91 -8.23 -4.70
C ARG A 68 -4.93 -7.12 -4.37
N ALA A 69 -3.88 -7.47 -3.64
CA ALA A 69 -2.76 -6.58 -3.35
C ALA A 69 -1.49 -7.41 -3.19
N ARG A 70 -0.36 -6.86 -3.63
CA ARG A 70 0.97 -7.45 -3.44
C ARG A 70 1.93 -6.39 -2.94
N LEU A 71 2.51 -6.61 -1.78
CA LEU A 71 3.67 -5.86 -1.29
C LEU A 71 4.91 -6.72 -1.50
N SER A 72 5.84 -6.32 -2.39
CA SER A 72 7.04 -7.10 -2.70
C SER A 72 8.29 -6.23 -2.79
N GLY A 73 9.44 -6.80 -2.42
CA GLY A 73 10.76 -6.22 -2.69
C GLY A 73 11.25 -6.43 -4.13
N ASP A 74 10.59 -7.30 -4.90
CA ASP A 74 10.84 -7.54 -6.32
C ASP A 74 9.48 -7.81 -7.00
N LEU A 75 8.88 -6.76 -7.56
CA LEU A 75 7.57 -6.82 -8.18
C LEU A 75 7.65 -7.48 -9.57
N PRO A 76 6.74 -8.40 -9.90
CA PRO A 76 6.69 -8.97 -11.24
C PRO A 76 6.21 -7.93 -12.26
N ASP A 77 6.39 -8.28 -13.53
CA ASP A 77 5.79 -7.55 -14.65
C ASP A 77 4.27 -7.45 -14.50
N GLY A 78 3.71 -6.33 -14.96
CA GLY A 78 2.28 -6.07 -14.86
C GLY A 78 1.49 -6.89 -15.87
N VAL A 79 0.44 -7.57 -15.42
CA VAL A 79 -0.49 -8.26 -16.32
C VAL A 79 -1.68 -7.36 -16.55
N MET A 80 -1.88 -6.98 -17.81
CA MET A 80 -2.97 -6.17 -18.31
C MET A 80 -4.09 -7.06 -18.87
N ALA A 81 -5.20 -6.43 -19.27
CA ALA A 81 -6.28 -7.12 -19.97
C ALA A 81 -5.79 -7.92 -21.18
N ASN A 82 -6.48 -9.02 -21.47
CA ASN A 82 -6.16 -9.97 -22.54
C ASN A 82 -4.81 -10.68 -22.38
N GLY A 83 -4.25 -10.70 -21.16
CA GLY A 83 -2.98 -11.39 -20.87
C GLY A 83 -1.75 -10.66 -21.39
N HIS A 84 -1.88 -9.39 -21.79
CA HIS A 84 -0.73 -8.59 -22.19
C HIS A 84 0.17 -8.31 -20.98
N VAL A 85 1.46 -8.62 -21.09
CA VAL A 85 2.44 -8.39 -20.03
C VAL A 85 3.21 -7.10 -20.31
N ALA A 86 3.02 -6.10 -19.46
CA ALA A 86 3.74 -4.83 -19.49
C ALA A 86 5.01 -4.93 -18.65
N LYS A 87 6.17 -4.81 -19.32
CA LYS A 87 7.48 -4.77 -18.65
C LYS A 87 7.60 -3.53 -17.77
N ARG A 88 8.18 -3.67 -16.59
CA ARG A 88 8.42 -2.55 -15.65
C ARG A 88 9.50 -1.56 -16.09
N GLY A 89 10.34 -1.92 -17.07
CA GLY A 89 11.49 -1.12 -17.52
C GLY A 89 12.72 -1.26 -16.60
N SER A 90 12.51 -1.28 -15.29
CA SER A 90 13.51 -1.60 -14.26
C SER A 90 12.93 -2.52 -13.20
N LYS A 91 13.79 -3.05 -12.31
CA LYS A 91 13.33 -3.65 -11.06
C LYS A 91 12.55 -2.62 -10.24
N ALA A 92 11.52 -3.08 -9.56
CA ALA A 92 10.64 -2.25 -8.76
C ALA A 92 10.24 -2.98 -7.46
N ALA A 93 10.04 -2.20 -6.41
CA ALA A 93 9.57 -2.67 -5.10
C ALA A 93 8.39 -1.81 -4.65
N GLY A 94 7.52 -2.35 -3.80
CA GLY A 94 6.39 -1.62 -3.24
C GLY A 94 5.08 -2.39 -3.30
N LEU A 95 3.97 -1.65 -3.34
CA LEU A 95 2.60 -2.15 -3.30
C LEU A 95 1.95 -2.03 -4.68
N ILE A 96 1.42 -3.13 -5.20
CA ILE A 96 0.55 -3.16 -6.38
C ILE A 96 -0.86 -3.61 -5.99
N LEU A 97 -1.87 -2.99 -6.60
CA LEU A 97 -3.28 -3.29 -6.42
C LEU A 97 -3.82 -3.98 -7.67
N TYR A 98 -4.69 -4.97 -7.47
CA TYR A 98 -5.28 -5.77 -8.54
C TYR A 98 -6.82 -5.76 -8.47
N ASP A 99 -7.47 -5.91 -9.62
CA ASP A 99 -8.91 -6.09 -9.74
C ASP A 99 -9.36 -7.55 -9.53
N GLU A 100 -10.65 -7.82 -9.71
CA GLU A 100 -11.27 -9.14 -9.51
C GLU A 100 -10.86 -10.20 -10.52
N GLN A 101 -10.19 -9.81 -11.59
CA GLN A 101 -9.57 -10.72 -12.55
C GLN A 101 -8.07 -10.88 -12.30
N GLY A 102 -7.51 -10.23 -11.27
CA GLY A 102 -6.08 -10.21 -11.01
C GLY A 102 -5.31 -9.28 -11.96
N ILE A 103 -6.00 -8.33 -12.61
CA ILE A 103 -5.38 -7.34 -13.49
C ILE A 103 -4.92 -6.16 -12.64
N GLU A 104 -3.70 -5.69 -12.89
CA GLU A 104 -3.13 -4.57 -12.17
C GLU A 104 -3.90 -3.26 -12.41
N ARG A 105 -4.15 -2.51 -11.32
CA ARG A 105 -4.88 -1.24 -11.31
C ARG A 105 -4.05 -0.06 -10.80
N GLY A 106 -2.76 -0.26 -10.61
CA GLY A 106 -1.83 0.74 -10.11
C GLY A 106 -1.17 0.34 -8.79
N GLY A 107 -0.40 1.24 -8.20
CA GLY A 107 0.36 0.96 -7.00
C GLY A 107 1.20 2.12 -6.49
N TYR A 108 1.86 1.89 -5.37
CA TYR A 108 2.87 2.76 -4.77
C TYR A 108 4.21 2.04 -4.80
N VAL A 109 5.14 2.50 -5.65
CA VAL A 109 6.34 1.75 -5.99
C VAL A 109 7.57 2.62 -6.04
N THR A 110 8.73 2.01 -5.79
CA THR A 110 10.06 2.56 -6.05
C THR A 110 10.73 1.76 -7.17
N GLN A 111 11.56 2.40 -7.98
CA GLN A 111 12.33 1.74 -9.04
C GLN A 111 13.84 1.80 -8.75
N ASP A 112 14.57 0.74 -9.11
CA ASP A 112 16.03 0.69 -8.96
C ASP A 112 16.72 1.69 -9.90
N THR A 113 16.17 1.90 -11.10
CA THR A 113 16.69 2.86 -12.07
C THR A 113 15.99 4.19 -11.91
N GLY A 114 16.76 5.27 -11.79
CA GLY A 114 16.25 6.62 -11.56
C GLY A 114 15.73 6.86 -10.13
N SER A 115 15.70 5.85 -9.26
CA SER A 115 15.36 5.96 -7.82
C SER A 115 14.07 6.73 -7.54
N ASN A 116 13.12 6.69 -8.47
CA ASN A 116 11.86 7.40 -8.38
C ASN A 116 10.90 6.67 -7.44
N VAL A 117 10.11 7.43 -6.68
CA VAL A 117 8.90 6.93 -6.03
C VAL A 117 7.68 7.35 -6.82
N MET A 118 6.76 6.42 -7.06
CA MET A 118 5.60 6.62 -7.91
C MET A 118 4.33 6.11 -7.26
N LEU A 119 3.25 6.87 -7.40
CA LEU A 119 1.88 6.44 -7.24
C LEU A 119 1.23 6.38 -8.62
N THR A 120 0.78 5.21 -9.04
CA THR A 120 0.18 4.97 -10.35
C THR A 120 -1.29 4.62 -10.22
N LEU A 121 -2.10 5.05 -11.19
CA LEU A 121 -3.46 4.54 -11.38
C LEU A 121 -3.62 4.03 -12.79
N ASP A 122 -4.02 2.77 -12.90
CA ASP A 122 -4.10 2.07 -14.17
C ASP A 122 -5.55 1.68 -14.47
N SER A 123 -5.93 1.88 -15.73
CA SER A 123 -7.04 1.13 -16.33
C SER A 123 -6.58 -0.30 -16.61
N LYS A 124 -7.50 -1.20 -16.94
CA LYS A 124 -7.14 -2.57 -17.34
C LYS A 124 -6.23 -2.64 -18.58
N TYR A 125 -6.07 -1.54 -19.31
CA TYR A 125 -5.38 -1.51 -20.61
C TYR A 125 -4.12 -0.63 -20.62
N ARG A 126 -3.99 0.31 -19.69
CA ARG A 126 -2.93 1.33 -19.65
C ARG A 126 -2.99 2.12 -18.35
N GLN A 127 -1.86 2.74 -18.02
CA GLN A 127 -1.80 3.80 -17.02
C GLN A 127 -2.63 5.01 -17.43
N ALA A 128 -3.32 5.59 -16.47
CA ALA A 128 -4.19 6.76 -16.60
C ALA A 128 -3.70 7.95 -15.75
N ALA A 129 -3.00 7.67 -14.65
CA ALA A 129 -2.37 8.68 -13.82
C ALA A 129 -1.01 8.22 -13.27
N LEU A 130 -0.14 9.19 -13.03
CA LEU A 130 1.15 9.03 -12.36
C LEU A 130 1.39 10.23 -11.48
N PHE A 131 1.72 10.00 -10.22
CA PHE A 131 2.35 10.98 -9.35
C PHE A 131 3.74 10.48 -8.99
N VAL A 132 4.77 11.23 -9.31
CA VAL A 132 6.17 10.81 -9.17
C VAL A 132 6.98 11.87 -8.45
N ALA A 133 7.94 11.41 -7.64
CA ALA A 133 9.01 12.24 -7.10
C ALA A 133 10.37 11.60 -7.44
N GLY A 134 11.29 12.44 -7.89
CA GLY A 134 12.67 12.06 -8.18
C GLY A 134 13.53 11.96 -6.91
N PRO A 135 14.69 11.31 -7.01
CA PRO A 135 15.63 11.14 -5.89
C PRO A 135 16.47 12.40 -5.63
N ASP A 136 16.48 13.35 -6.56
CA ASP A 136 17.46 14.43 -6.61
C ASP A 136 17.20 15.51 -5.57
N GLN A 137 18.27 16.22 -5.19
CA GLN A 137 18.20 17.32 -4.20
C GLN A 137 17.28 18.46 -4.60
N GLU A 138 17.01 18.57 -5.90
CA GLU A 138 16.11 19.55 -6.53
C GLU A 138 14.63 19.27 -6.23
N GLN A 139 14.31 18.14 -5.60
CA GLN A 139 12.96 17.76 -5.17
C GLN A 139 11.97 17.75 -6.34
N ALA A 140 12.43 17.28 -7.50
CA ALA A 140 11.62 17.21 -8.70
C ALA A 140 10.40 16.31 -8.49
N SER A 141 9.22 16.79 -8.87
CA SER A 141 7.97 16.02 -8.78
C SER A 141 7.03 16.36 -9.94
N ALA A 142 6.19 15.39 -10.30
CA ALA A 142 5.17 15.59 -11.32
C ALA A 142 3.93 14.74 -11.05
N LEU A 143 2.75 15.36 -11.19
CA LEU A 143 1.46 14.69 -11.30
C LEU A 143 0.98 14.78 -12.74
N ARG A 144 0.71 13.65 -13.37
CA ARG A 144 0.24 13.58 -14.75
C ARG A 144 -1.04 12.75 -14.81
N LEU A 145 -2.04 13.27 -15.50
CA LEU A 145 -3.30 12.61 -15.84
C LEU A 145 -3.39 12.53 -17.36
N TRP A 146 -3.70 11.37 -17.95
CA TRP A 146 -3.78 11.26 -19.40
C TRP A 146 -4.80 10.25 -19.90
N SER A 147 -5.20 10.47 -21.16
CA SER A 147 -6.12 9.65 -21.94
C SER A 147 -5.50 9.28 -23.30
N THR A 148 -6.28 8.70 -24.21
CA THR A 148 -5.89 8.50 -25.62
C THR A 148 -5.68 9.78 -26.42
N ALA A 149 -6.32 10.87 -25.98
CA ALA A 149 -6.46 12.08 -26.79
C ALA A 149 -5.65 13.24 -26.21
N SER A 150 -5.59 13.33 -24.88
CA SER A 150 -5.02 14.47 -24.17
C SER A 150 -4.49 14.09 -22.80
N GLY A 151 -3.71 15.00 -22.21
CA GLY A 151 -3.25 14.91 -20.84
C GLY A 151 -3.06 16.28 -20.18
N ILE A 152 -2.90 16.23 -18.87
CA ILE A 152 -2.58 17.35 -18.00
C ILE A 152 -1.39 16.93 -17.14
N GLU A 153 -0.41 17.81 -17.00
CA GLU A 153 0.73 17.64 -16.11
C GLU A 153 0.86 18.85 -15.18
N LEU A 154 1.00 18.59 -13.90
CA LEU A 154 1.56 19.52 -12.92
C LEU A 154 2.96 19.05 -12.61
N ARG A 155 3.94 19.94 -12.66
CA ARG A 155 5.35 19.61 -12.50
C ARG A 155 6.06 20.69 -11.72
N SER A 156 7.04 20.31 -10.92
CA SER A 156 7.99 21.19 -10.29
C SER A 156 9.36 20.54 -10.36
N ASP A 157 10.30 21.19 -11.03
CA ASP A 157 11.68 20.74 -11.22
C ASP A 157 12.62 21.95 -11.33
N ASP A 158 13.89 21.72 -11.65
CA ASP A 158 14.94 22.73 -11.87
C ASP A 158 14.56 23.81 -12.90
N MET A 159 13.73 23.46 -13.89
CA MET A 159 13.20 24.38 -14.90
C MET A 159 12.00 25.20 -14.40
N GLY A 160 11.50 24.93 -13.19
CA GLY A 160 10.44 25.67 -12.53
C GLY A 160 9.07 24.99 -12.55
N SER A 161 8.20 25.42 -11.64
CA SER A 161 6.85 24.85 -11.50
C SER A 161 5.93 25.26 -12.65
N ARG A 162 5.17 24.31 -13.19
CA ARG A 162 4.28 24.52 -14.35
C ARG A 162 3.10 23.56 -14.39
N MET A 163 2.01 24.06 -14.96
CA MET A 163 0.88 23.27 -15.46
C MET A 163 0.95 23.22 -16.99
N SER A 164 0.89 22.02 -17.57
CA SER A 164 0.82 21.83 -19.02
C SER A 164 -0.40 21.01 -19.40
N VAL A 165 -1.05 21.37 -20.50
CA VAL A 165 -2.08 20.56 -21.17
C VAL A 165 -1.55 20.19 -22.53
N ASN A 166 -1.67 18.91 -22.89
CA ASN A 166 -1.20 18.40 -24.16
C ASN A 166 -2.27 17.56 -24.87
N ASP A 167 -2.14 17.47 -26.18
CA ASP A 167 -2.88 16.56 -27.04
C ASP A 167 -1.93 15.75 -27.93
N ARG A 168 -2.43 15.15 -29.01
CA ARG A 168 -1.60 14.39 -29.97
C ARG A 168 -0.59 15.24 -30.74
N SER A 169 -0.82 16.55 -30.82
CA SER A 169 0.04 17.50 -31.53
C SER A 169 1.16 18.06 -30.65
N GLY A 170 1.02 17.99 -29.32
CA GLY A 170 2.01 18.45 -28.34
C GLY A 170 1.36 19.27 -27.23
N VAL A 171 2.16 20.10 -26.57
CA VAL A 171 1.69 21.05 -25.55
C VAL A 171 0.84 22.16 -26.19
N ILE A 172 -0.43 22.25 -25.78
CA ILE A 172 -1.38 23.29 -26.25
C ILE A 172 -1.52 24.45 -25.24
N LEU A 173 -1.18 24.20 -23.97
CA LEU A 173 -1.18 25.20 -22.92
C LEU A 173 -0.04 24.90 -21.94
N GLN A 174 0.70 25.92 -21.53
CA GLN A 174 1.69 25.82 -20.45
C GLN A 174 1.68 27.11 -19.61
N GLN A 175 1.57 26.97 -18.28
CA GLN A 175 1.52 28.10 -17.35
C GLN A 175 2.36 27.82 -16.08
N PRO A 176 3.35 28.68 -15.75
CA PRO A 176 4.00 29.65 -16.66
C PRO A 176 4.64 28.95 -17.86
N VAL A 177 4.79 29.68 -18.96
CA VAL A 177 5.50 29.17 -20.14
C VAL A 177 6.98 29.02 -19.79
N ILE A 178 7.56 27.84 -20.10
CA ILE A 178 9.00 27.65 -20.05
C ILE A 178 9.57 27.97 -21.43
N SER A 179 10.21 29.13 -21.54
CA SER A 179 10.82 29.60 -22.79
C SER A 179 12.19 28.99 -23.06
N THR A 180 12.89 28.56 -22.00
CA THR A 180 14.28 28.14 -22.05
C THR A 180 14.44 26.83 -21.31
N ILE A 181 14.95 25.82 -22.01
CA ILE A 181 15.29 24.50 -21.44
C ILE A 181 16.78 24.54 -21.09
N SER A 182 17.18 23.95 -19.96
CA SER A 182 18.58 23.92 -19.54
C SER A 182 19.44 23.18 -20.58
N ALA A 183 20.73 23.54 -20.69
CA ALA A 183 21.63 22.93 -21.68
C ALA A 183 21.80 21.41 -21.45
N GLU A 184 21.79 21.00 -20.18
CA GLU A 184 21.80 19.60 -19.76
C GLU A 184 20.55 18.86 -20.24
N ALA A 185 19.35 19.36 -19.92
CA ALA A 185 18.10 18.79 -20.38
C ALA A 185 18.02 18.75 -21.92
N CYS A 186 18.53 19.77 -22.61
CA CYS A 186 18.63 19.74 -24.07
C CYS A 186 19.52 18.61 -24.59
N GLY A 187 20.62 18.30 -23.90
CA GLY A 187 21.46 17.13 -24.19
C GLY A 187 20.67 15.83 -24.11
N GLU A 188 19.87 15.67 -23.05
CA GLU A 188 19.02 14.50 -22.86
C GLU A 188 17.93 14.39 -23.94
N TYR A 189 17.22 15.49 -24.24
CA TYR A 189 16.18 15.48 -25.26
C TYR A 189 16.74 15.19 -26.66
N ARG A 190 17.96 15.63 -26.97
CA ARG A 190 18.64 15.24 -28.21
C ARG A 190 18.97 13.76 -28.26
N ALA A 191 19.51 13.21 -27.17
CA ALA A 191 19.79 11.77 -27.10
C ALA A 191 18.51 10.94 -27.27
N LEU A 192 17.42 11.35 -26.62
CA LEU A 192 16.10 10.73 -26.75
C LEU A 192 15.52 10.87 -28.16
N ALA A 193 15.71 12.01 -28.83
CA ALA A 193 15.27 12.19 -30.22
C ALA A 193 16.02 11.27 -31.20
N VAL A 194 17.29 10.95 -30.93
CA VAL A 194 18.05 9.95 -31.71
C VAL A 194 17.53 8.53 -31.43
N GLN A 195 17.28 8.21 -30.17
CA GLN A 195 16.81 6.88 -29.76
C GLN A 195 15.36 6.60 -30.20
N TYR A 196 14.52 7.63 -30.19
CA TYR A 196 13.09 7.56 -30.47
C TYR A 196 12.66 8.63 -31.50
N PRO A 197 13.13 8.55 -32.76
CA PRO A 197 12.96 9.63 -33.75
C PRO A 197 11.50 9.90 -34.17
N LYS A 198 10.59 8.97 -33.88
CA LYS A 198 9.15 9.11 -34.15
C LYS A 198 8.38 9.67 -32.96
N GLU A 199 9.00 9.72 -31.78
CA GLU A 199 8.35 10.17 -30.57
C GLU A 199 8.72 11.65 -30.36
N ARG A 200 7.72 12.52 -30.40
CA ARG A 200 7.87 13.97 -30.17
C ARG A 200 8.04 14.26 -28.68
N ILE A 201 9.07 13.68 -28.06
CA ILE A 201 9.25 13.62 -26.60
C ILE A 201 9.37 15.03 -26.02
N CYS A 202 10.19 15.90 -26.61
CA CYS A 202 10.31 17.29 -26.15
C CYS A 202 8.97 18.03 -26.27
N GLN A 203 8.28 17.94 -27.42
CA GLN A 203 7.02 18.65 -27.67
C GLN A 203 5.86 18.09 -26.83
N SER A 204 6.04 16.95 -26.18
CA SER A 204 5.09 16.42 -25.19
C SER A 204 5.22 17.11 -23.82
N ARG A 205 6.32 17.84 -23.57
CA ARG A 205 6.67 18.49 -22.30
C ARG A 205 6.80 20.00 -22.38
N PHE A 206 7.21 20.52 -23.54
CA PHE A 206 7.46 21.94 -23.77
C PHE A 206 6.78 22.43 -25.04
N THR A 207 6.69 23.75 -25.16
CA THR A 207 6.20 24.40 -26.37
C THR A 207 7.11 24.10 -27.56
N GLU A 208 6.55 24.14 -28.78
CA GLU A 208 7.31 23.92 -30.00
C GLU A 208 8.48 24.90 -30.14
N ALA A 209 8.28 26.17 -29.78
CA ALA A 209 9.34 27.19 -29.80
C ALA A 209 10.52 26.82 -28.89
N ALA A 210 10.26 26.39 -27.66
CA ALA A 210 11.29 25.97 -26.71
C ALA A 210 12.04 24.72 -27.20
N CYS A 211 11.32 23.74 -27.75
CA CYS A 211 11.94 22.53 -28.30
C CYS A 211 12.80 22.80 -29.52
N THR A 212 12.35 23.66 -30.44
CA THR A 212 13.16 24.04 -31.60
C THR A 212 14.45 24.73 -31.14
N ALA A 213 14.37 25.71 -30.24
CA ALA A 213 15.56 26.36 -29.68
C ALA A 213 16.53 25.36 -29.02
N CYS A 214 15.99 24.36 -28.32
CA CYS A 214 16.74 23.36 -27.59
C CYS A 214 17.43 22.31 -28.48
N LEU A 215 16.76 21.85 -29.55
CA LEU A 215 17.21 20.74 -30.40
C LEU A 215 18.10 21.17 -31.58
N THR A 216 18.21 22.47 -31.86
CA THR A 216 18.97 22.98 -33.02
C THR A 216 20.49 23.12 -32.75
N HIS A 217 20.89 23.00 -31.48
CA HIS A 217 22.28 23.08 -31.01
C HIS A 217 22.75 21.71 -30.51
#